data_AF-A0A3D3Z8M0-F1
#
_entry.id   AF-A0A3D3Z8M0-F1
#
_cell.length_a   1.000
_cell.length_b   1.000
_cell.length_c   1.000
_cell.angle_alpha   90.00
_cell.angle_beta   90.00
_cell.angle_gamma   90.00
#
_symmetry.space_group_name_H-M   'P 1'
#
loop_
_entity.id
_entity.type
_entity.pdbx_description
1 polymer ?
#
loop_
_entity_poly.entity_id
_entity_poly.type
_entity_poly.pdbx_seq_one_letter_code
_entity_poly.pdbx_strand_id
1 'polypeptide(L)'
;MSGLYLLDTSVAIEVRDRSQAILGKLEGLSGRFAISVITRVELEGGVHREASSATLRRQRLDVFLSHMPVLPFEEEDADRYGSILQSCGFSRRKILDRMIAAQALN
;
A
#
# COMPACT_ATOMS: atom_id res chain seq x y z
N MET A 1 -4.11 21.18 8.20
CA MET A 1 -2.88 20.35 8.11
C MET A 1 -3.07 19.41 6.94
N SER A 2 -2.17 19.37 5.96
CA SER A 2 -2.23 18.35 4.91
C SER A 2 -1.75 17.03 5.51
N GLY A 3 -2.63 16.02 5.54
CA GLY A 3 -2.35 14.70 6.10
C GLY A 3 -1.49 13.84 5.16
N LEU A 4 -1.01 12.72 5.70
CA LEU A 4 -0.43 11.64 4.90
C LEU A 4 -1.52 10.63 4.58
N TYR A 5 -1.68 10.29 3.31
CA TYR A 5 -2.54 9.21 2.85
C TYR A 5 -1.68 7.98 2.57
N LEU A 6 -1.94 6.89 3.28
CA LEU A 6 -1.36 5.58 3.00
C LEU A 6 -2.25 4.87 1.97
N LEU A 7 -1.70 4.58 0.79
CA LEU A 7 -2.44 3.86 -0.24
C LEU A 7 -2.47 2.37 0.12
N ASP A 8 -3.67 1.81 0.17
CA ASP A 8 -3.88 0.37 0.23
C ASP A 8 -3.33 -0.32 -1.04
N THR A 9 -3.03 -1.61 -0.95
CA THR A 9 -2.45 -2.39 -2.05
C THR A 9 -3.32 -2.36 -3.31
N SER A 10 -4.65 -2.43 -3.16
CA SER A 10 -5.57 -2.35 -4.30
C SER A 10 -5.47 -1.01 -5.04
N VAL A 11 -5.37 0.10 -4.31
CA VAL A 11 -5.22 1.44 -4.88
C VAL A 11 -3.82 1.62 -5.49
N ALA A 12 -2.77 1.11 -4.83
CA ALA A 12 -1.41 1.17 -5.34
C ALA A 12 -1.25 0.40 -6.68
N ILE A 13 -1.94 -0.74 -6.85
CA ILE A 13 -2.01 -1.48 -8.12
C ILE A 13 -2.59 -0.60 -9.23
N GLU A 14 -3.73 0.06 -8.96
CA GLU A 14 -4.39 0.92 -9.94
C GLU A 14 -3.54 2.14 -10.33
N VAL A 15 -2.83 2.74 -9.35
CA VAL A 15 -1.91 3.86 -9.61
C VAL A 15 -0.72 3.40 -10.45
N ARG A 16 -0.09 2.27 -10.11
CA ARG A 16 0.99 1.65 -10.90
C ARG A 16 0.56 1.41 -12.35
N ASP A 17 -0.68 0.96 -12.53
CA ASP A 17 -1.26 0.67 -13.85
C ASP A 17 -1.88 1.91 -14.53
N ARG A 18 -1.69 3.10 -13.95
CA ARG A 18 -2.08 4.41 -14.50
C ARG A 18 -3.57 4.55 -14.74
N SER A 19 -4.37 3.97 -13.85
CA SER A 19 -5.84 4.08 -13.85
C SER A 19 -6.27 5.53 -13.71
N GLN A 20 -6.83 6.11 -14.79
CA GLN A 20 -7.23 7.52 -14.82
C GLN A 20 -8.31 7.84 -13.79
N ALA A 21 -9.21 6.89 -13.53
CA ALA A 21 -10.27 7.05 -12.54
C ALA A 21 -9.72 7.15 -11.11
N ILE A 22 -8.66 6.40 -10.79
CA ILE A 22 -8.02 6.48 -9.47
C ILE A 22 -7.12 7.71 -9.38
N LEU A 23 -6.32 8.00 -10.41
CA LEU A 23 -5.47 9.20 -10.44
C LEU A 23 -6.29 10.49 -10.26
N GLY A 24 -7.42 10.63 -10.96
CA GLY A 24 -8.30 11.80 -10.80
C GLY A 24 -8.90 11.93 -9.39
N LYS A 25 -9.15 10.81 -8.68
CA LYS A 25 -9.57 10.87 -7.26
C LYS A 25 -8.44 11.33 -6.35
N LEU A 26 -7.21 10.90 -6.61
CA LEU A 26 -6.04 11.30 -5.82
C LEU A 26 -5.68 12.78 -6.04
N GLU A 27 -5.82 13.30 -7.26
CA GLU A 27 -5.61 14.72 -7.56
C GLU A 27 -6.54 15.65 -6.76
N GLY A 28 -7.73 15.18 -6.39
CA GLY A 28 -8.68 15.92 -5.55
C GLY A 28 -8.34 15.94 -4.05
N LEU A 29 -7.35 15.16 -3.60
CA LEU A 29 -6.96 15.09 -2.18
C LEU A 29 -5.81 16.04 -1.89
N SER A 30 -5.95 16.84 -0.84
CA SER A 30 -4.88 17.71 -0.34
C SER A 30 -4.04 16.96 0.70
N GLY A 31 -2.97 16.30 0.27
CA GLY A 31 -2.09 15.54 1.15
C GLY A 31 -0.86 14.97 0.46
N ARG A 32 0.02 14.36 1.25
CA ARG A 32 1.11 13.54 0.72
C ARG A 32 0.63 12.10 0.59
N PHE A 33 1.17 11.36 -0.37
CA PHE A 33 0.89 9.93 -0.53
C PHE A 33 2.12 9.11 -0.17
N ALA A 34 1.90 7.94 0.40
CA ALA A 34 2.91 6.92 0.63
C ALA A 34 2.27 5.52 0.53
N ILE A 35 3.11 4.49 0.49
CA ILE A 35 2.68 3.10 0.67
C ILE A 35 3.39 2.45 1.85
N SER A 36 2.76 1.41 2.39
CA SER A 36 3.42 0.49 3.30
C SER A 36 4.49 -0.35 2.59
N VAL A 37 5.56 -0.72 3.29
CA VAL A 37 6.46 -1.79 2.85
C VAL A 37 5.71 -3.12 2.61
N ILE A 38 4.61 -3.37 3.33
CA ILE A 38 3.74 -4.54 3.13
C ILE A 38 3.05 -4.46 1.77
N THR A 39 2.51 -3.29 1.40
CA THR A 39 1.98 -3.05 0.05
C THR A 39 3.06 -3.25 -1.02
N ARG A 40 4.29 -2.81 -0.78
CA ARG A 40 5.42 -3.11 -1.69
C ARG A 40 5.62 -4.62 -1.85
N VAL A 41 5.65 -5.38 -0.75
CA VAL A 41 5.79 -6.86 -0.79
C VAL A 41 4.70 -7.50 -1.65
N GLU A 42 3.45 -7.06 -1.52
CA GLU A 42 2.35 -7.56 -2.34
C GLU A 42 2.51 -7.19 -3.83
N LEU A 43 2.95 -5.96 -4.12
CA LEU A 43 3.22 -5.51 -5.49
C LEU A 43 4.36 -6.33 -6.14
N GLU A 44 5.42 -6.65 -5.40
CA GLU A 44 6.51 -7.53 -5.85
C GLU A 44 5.97 -8.92 -6.23
N GLY A 45 5.11 -9.51 -5.40
CA GLY A 45 4.42 -10.76 -5.72
C GLY A 45 3.58 -10.67 -6.99
N GLY A 46 2.92 -9.53 -7.21
CA GLY A 46 2.12 -9.26 -8.41
C GLY A 46 2.91 -9.21 -9.72
N VAL A 47 4.20 -8.88 -9.68
CA VAL A 47 5.09 -8.86 -10.87
C VAL A 47 5.18 -10.25 -11.48
N HIS A 48 5.29 -11.30 -10.65
CA HIS A 48 5.55 -12.67 -11.10
C HIS A 48 4.29 -13.51 -11.34
N ARG A 49 3.10 -12.93 -11.14
CA ARG A 49 1.82 -13.65 -11.26
C ARG A 49 1.54 -14.16 -12.67
N GLU A 50 2.00 -13.46 -13.71
CA GLU A 50 1.86 -13.87 -15.11
C GLU A 50 3.18 -13.67 -15.86
N ALA A 51 3.79 -14.75 -16.31
CA ALA A 51 5.12 -14.71 -16.94
C ALA A 51 5.17 -13.81 -18.19
N SER A 52 4.11 -13.80 -19.00
CA SER A 52 4.04 -12.99 -20.23
C SER A 52 4.02 -11.48 -19.97
N SER A 53 3.62 -11.04 -18.78
CA SER A 53 3.54 -9.62 -18.42
C SER A 53 4.57 -9.19 -17.37
N ALA A 54 5.42 -10.10 -16.90
CA ALA A 54 6.36 -9.86 -15.81
C ALA A 54 7.32 -8.69 -16.08
N THR A 55 7.90 -8.60 -17.28
CA THR A 55 8.80 -7.50 -17.66
C THR A 55 8.08 -6.14 -17.61
N LEU A 56 6.87 -6.07 -18.17
CA LEU A 56 6.07 -4.84 -18.15
C LEU A 56 5.66 -4.45 -16.72
N ARG A 57 5.24 -5.43 -15.89
CA ARG A 57 4.86 -5.19 -14.50
C ARG A 57 6.05 -4.73 -13.66
N ARG A 58 7.25 -5.29 -13.88
CA ARG A 58 8.49 -4.83 -13.27
C ARG A 58 8.77 -3.39 -13.62
N GLN A 59 8.80 -3.04 -14.90
CA GLN A 59 9.05 -1.66 -15.35
C GLN A 59 8.06 -0.66 -14.74
N ARG A 60 6.76 -1.02 -14.69
CA ARG A 60 5.75 -0.17 -14.05
C ARG A 60 5.95 -0.03 -12.54
N LEU A 61 6.30 -1.12 -11.87
CA LEU A 61 6.58 -1.10 -10.43
C LEU A 61 7.80 -0.22 -10.13
N ASP A 62 8.88 -0.32 -10.91
CA ASP A 62 10.09 0.47 -10.70
C ASP A 62 9.81 1.98 -10.84
N VAL A 63 9.05 2.38 -11.87
CA VAL A 63 8.61 3.78 -12.05
C VAL A 63 7.68 4.21 -10.91
N PHE A 64 6.76 3.36 -10.47
CA PHE A 64 5.89 3.69 -9.35
C PHE A 64 6.70 3.92 -8.05
N LEU A 65 7.65 3.03 -7.74
CA LEU A 65 8.49 3.12 -6.55
C LEU A 65 9.50 4.27 -6.60
N SER A 66 9.88 4.77 -7.79
CA SER A 66 10.71 5.98 -7.88
C SER A 66 10.00 7.27 -7.49
N HIS A 67 8.66 7.26 -7.43
CA HIS A 67 7.84 8.42 -7.08
C HIS A 67 7.13 8.29 -5.72
N MET A 68 6.96 7.07 -5.21
CA MET A 68 6.15 6.80 -4.02
C MET A 68 7.03 6.53 -2.80
N PRO A 69 6.96 7.34 -1.74
CA PRO A 69 7.58 7.01 -0.46
C PRO A 69 7.07 5.65 0.06
N VAL A 70 8.01 4.80 0.49
CA VAL A 70 7.71 3.50 1.10
C VAL A 70 8.04 3.58 2.58
N LEU A 71 7.05 3.37 3.44
CA LEU A 71 7.23 3.44 4.89
C LEU A 71 7.58 2.05 5.46
N PRO A 72 8.65 1.95 6.29
CA PRO A 72 8.94 0.72 7.02
C PRO A 72 7.82 0.40 8.01
N PHE A 73 7.65 -0.88 8.34
CA PHE A 73 6.75 -1.33 9.39
C PHE A 73 7.57 -1.45 10.67
N GLU A 74 7.36 -0.53 11.61
CA GLU A 74 8.16 -0.38 12.82
C GLU A 74 7.48 -1.06 14.03
N GLU A 75 8.15 -1.06 15.18
CA GLU A 75 7.64 -1.66 16.42
C GLU A 75 6.32 -1.01 16.87
N GLU A 76 6.20 0.32 16.75
CA GLU A 76 4.97 1.03 17.09
C GLU A 76 3.77 0.63 16.20
N ASP A 77 4.03 0.22 14.96
CA ASP A 77 2.98 -0.28 14.08
C ASP A 77 2.51 -1.67 14.50
N ALA A 78 3.41 -2.49 15.06
CA ALA A 78 3.05 -3.77 15.67
C ALA A 78 2.15 -3.58 16.91
N ASP A 79 2.43 -2.56 17.73
CA ASP A 79 1.59 -2.21 18.89
C ASP A 79 0.19 -1.73 18.47
N ARG A 80 0.11 -0.88 17.44
CA ARG A 80 -1.17 -0.46 16.83
C ARG A 80 -1.93 -1.66 16.26
N TYR A 81 -1.22 -2.58 15.60
CA TYR A 81 -1.81 -3.83 15.13
C TYR A 81 -2.39 -4.66 16.29
N GLY A 82 -1.66 -4.77 17.41
CA GLY A 82 -2.15 -5.39 18.63
C GLY A 82 -3.45 -4.76 19.14
N SER A 83 -3.53 -3.42 19.11
CA SER A 83 -4.74 -2.67 19.48
C SER A 83 -5.93 -2.96 18.54
N ILE A 84 -5.68 -3.13 17.23
CA ILE A 84 -6.69 -3.56 16.26
C ILE A 84 -7.19 -4.98 16.62
N LEU A 85 -6.30 -5.90 17.00
CA LEU A 85 -6.68 -7.26 17.38
C LEU A 85 -7.53 -7.29 18.66
N GLN A 86 -7.20 -6.47 19.66
CA GLN A 86 -8.00 -6.36 20.88
C GLN A 86 -9.42 -5.89 20.57
N SER A 87 -9.56 -4.94 19.63
CA SER A 87 -10.86 -4.38 19.26
C SER A 87 -11.68 -5.28 18.33
N CYS A 88 -11.04 -6.03 17.42
CA CYS A 88 -11.71 -6.70 16.30
C CYS A 88 -11.47 -8.21 16.21
N GLY A 89 -10.73 -8.80 17.15
CA GLY A 89 -10.34 -10.21 17.15
C GLY A 89 -9.34 -10.59 16.06
N PHE A 90 -8.69 -11.74 16.21
CA PHE A 90 -7.76 -12.27 15.23
C PHE A 90 -8.46 -12.74 13.94
N SER A 91 -7.85 -12.45 12.79
CA SER A 91 -8.31 -12.98 11.50
C SER A 91 -7.12 -13.19 10.57
N ARG A 92 -6.80 -14.47 10.30
CA ARG A 92 -5.69 -14.83 9.41
C ARG A 92 -5.80 -14.18 8.03
N ARG A 93 -7.03 -14.10 7.49
CA ARG A 93 -7.31 -13.50 6.18
C ARG A 93 -6.99 -12.01 6.11
N LYS A 94 -7.08 -11.30 7.23
CA LYS A 94 -6.92 -9.83 7.31
C LYS A 94 -5.57 -9.40 7.88
N ILE A 95 -4.59 -10.30 7.97
CA ILE A 95 -3.30 -9.97 8.59
C ILE A 95 -2.64 -8.80 7.87
N LEU A 96 -2.43 -8.90 6.55
CA LEU A 96 -1.75 -7.85 5.77
C LEU A 96 -2.57 -6.56 5.75
N ASP A 97 -3.88 -6.64 5.47
CA ASP A 97 -4.80 -5.49 5.50
C ASP A 97 -4.68 -4.72 6.83
N ARG A 98 -4.64 -5.43 7.95
CA ARG A 98 -4.58 -4.81 9.27
C ARG A 98 -3.18 -4.32 9.62
N MET A 99 -2.12 -4.89 9.06
CA MET A 99 -0.76 -4.32 9.17
C MET A 99 -0.70 -2.97 8.44
N ILE A 100 -1.22 -2.91 7.22
CA ILE A 100 -1.31 -1.64 6.46
C ILE A 100 -2.18 -0.63 7.23
N ALA A 101 -3.32 -1.07 7.76
CA ALA A 101 -4.18 -0.20 8.57
C ALA A 101 -3.48 0.30 9.84
N ALA A 102 -2.67 -0.53 10.51
CA ALA A 102 -1.93 -0.13 11.70
C ALA A 102 -0.99 1.04 11.44
N GLN A 103 -0.27 1.04 10.31
CA GLN A 103 0.58 2.15 9.89
C GLN A 103 -0.21 3.44 9.58
N ALA A 104 -1.46 3.31 9.15
CA ALA A 104 -2.34 4.45 8.87
C ALA A 104 -2.95 5.08 10.13
N LEU A 105 -2.86 4.42 11.30
CA LEU A 105 -3.32 4.94 12.59
C LEU A 105 -2.27 5.82 13.30
N ASN A 106 -1.20 6.19 12.60
CA ASN A 106 -0.14 7.08 13.09
C ASN A 106 -0.55 8.56 13.01
#